data_AF-A0A7Z0JCW8-F1
#
_entry.id   AF-A0A7Z0JCW8-F1
#
_cell.length_a   1.000
_cell.length_b   1.000
_cell.length_c   1.000
_cell.angle_alpha   90.00
_cell.angle_beta   90.00
_cell.angle_gamma   90.00
#
_symmetry.space_group_name_H-M   'P 1'
#
loop_
_entity.id
_entity.type
_entity.pdbx_description
1 polymer ?
#
loop_
_entity_poly.entity_id
_entity_poly.type
_entity_poly.pdbx_seq_one_letter_code
_entity_poly.pdbx_strand_id
1 'polypeptide(L)'
;MATSDSSTCTFPGCDRPVPRGTSPGRPPQYCDLPEHTRWRAWKERQRQAQEAERLGEESRAAQEDPGSAAPGTAPAAEPVTAARLRADDLLTRFAVQSEQLSATLRSATEAFTTMTDPAAAEAQVEAARLAGARRAAEADAARLEAENRRREAEAARRAAESAAASAVAATQEAERMAEEAVERRDAAEAERDRRAAEAERAGAERDAAVAEANAGLAAADRRVAATEERARADRERDRAEAARRLQHARAEAEHLRAETEELRALADRLREEAASHTRARDEAALSAEREAARADRAEARASEALDTLTAERERFAAEAERARRHHESDREAAAAERERLTAELARSVADRERLTSELDAQRRHAEATLAEAREAAAARLAVAEQARIRAEERAGRAGSDRDTGPASTAETT
;
A
#
# COMPACT_ATOMS: atom_id res chain seq x y z
N MET A 1 83.14 41.15 -30.52
CA MET A 1 83.16 41.81 -31.85
C MET A 1 83.79 40.83 -32.83
N ALA A 2 83.06 40.39 -33.86
CA ALA A 2 83.58 39.43 -34.84
C ALA A 2 84.30 40.17 -35.97
N THR A 3 85.49 39.71 -36.34
CA THR A 3 86.34 40.32 -37.37
C THR A 3 85.91 39.95 -38.79
N SER A 4 85.93 40.95 -39.67
CA SER A 4 85.29 40.91 -40.99
C SER A 4 86.17 40.32 -42.10
N ASP A 5 86.42 39.02 -42.08
CA ASP A 5 86.96 38.32 -43.25
C ASP A 5 85.84 38.01 -44.25
N SER A 6 85.55 38.97 -45.13
CA SER A 6 84.70 38.79 -46.31
C SER A 6 85.56 38.70 -47.57
N SER A 7 85.66 37.51 -48.17
CA SER A 7 86.34 37.32 -49.45
C SER A 7 85.65 38.12 -50.56
N THR A 8 86.43 38.83 -51.37
CA THR A 8 85.92 39.57 -52.55
C THR A 8 85.56 38.64 -53.71
N CYS A 9 84.66 39.10 -54.58
CA CYS A 9 84.14 38.33 -55.71
C CYS A 9 85.22 38.01 -56.76
N THR A 10 85.34 36.77 -57.21
CA THR A 10 86.33 36.35 -58.23
C THR A 10 85.90 36.68 -59.69
N PHE A 11 85.04 37.69 -59.87
CA PHE A 11 84.60 38.18 -61.18
C PHE A 11 85.48 39.37 -61.61
N PRO A 12 85.97 39.44 -62.86
CA PRO A 12 86.85 40.53 -63.30
C PRO A 12 86.20 41.91 -63.09
N GLY A 13 86.88 42.80 -62.36
CA GLY A 13 86.38 44.16 -62.08
C GLY A 13 85.27 44.26 -61.02
N CYS A 14 85.09 43.25 -60.15
CA CYS A 14 84.11 43.30 -59.06
C CYS A 14 84.73 43.17 -57.66
N ASP A 15 84.79 44.28 -56.93
CA ASP A 15 85.31 44.32 -55.55
C ASP A 15 84.24 44.04 -54.46
N ARG A 16 83.06 43.52 -54.84
CA ARG A 16 81.99 43.26 -53.85
C ARG A 16 82.36 42.08 -52.94
N PRO A 17 82.06 42.15 -51.62
CA PRO A 17 82.21 41.02 -50.72
C PRO A 17 81.22 39.91 -51.08
N VAL A 18 81.65 38.67 -50.91
CA VAL A 18 80.82 37.47 -51.04
C VAL A 18 80.21 37.12 -49.67
N PRO A 19 78.89 36.90 -49.53
CA PRO A 19 78.32 36.53 -48.25
C PRO A 19 78.72 35.11 -47.84
N ARG A 20 78.79 34.91 -46.52
CA ARG A 20 79.03 33.58 -45.95
C ARG A 20 77.74 32.75 -46.03
N GLY A 21 77.77 31.69 -46.82
CA GLY A 21 76.71 30.67 -46.79
C GLY A 21 76.64 30.01 -45.42
N THR A 22 75.43 29.86 -44.87
CA THR A 22 75.17 29.23 -43.56
C THR A 22 75.17 27.70 -43.59
N SER A 23 75.41 27.10 -44.76
CA SER A 23 75.43 25.65 -44.95
C SER A 23 76.86 25.08 -44.83
N PRO A 24 77.07 23.92 -44.17
CA PRO A 24 78.41 23.33 -44.03
C PRO A 24 78.96 22.90 -45.40
N GLY A 25 79.90 23.70 -45.93
CA GLY A 25 80.49 23.49 -47.25
C GLY A 25 81.53 24.55 -47.59
N ARG A 26 82.12 24.43 -48.78
CA ARG A 26 83.10 25.41 -49.29
C ARG A 26 82.40 26.76 -49.54
N PRO A 27 82.92 27.88 -49.03
CA PRO A 27 82.28 29.18 -49.22
C PRO A 27 82.16 29.54 -50.71
N PRO A 28 81.08 30.24 -51.11
CA PRO A 28 80.91 30.69 -52.49
C PRO A 28 82.04 31.62 -52.93
N GLN A 29 82.32 31.66 -54.24
CA GLN A 29 83.41 32.45 -54.84
C GLN A 29 82.93 33.74 -55.53
N TYR A 30 81.61 33.95 -55.59
CA TYR A 30 80.98 35.06 -56.30
C TYR A 30 79.86 35.64 -55.45
N CYS A 31 79.66 36.95 -55.53
CA CYS A 31 78.59 37.66 -54.82
C CYS A 31 77.23 37.41 -55.48
N ASP A 32 76.16 37.81 -54.79
CA ASP A 32 74.75 37.49 -55.11
C ASP A 32 74.17 38.14 -56.38
N LEU A 33 75.02 38.78 -57.21
CA LEU A 33 74.63 39.26 -58.52
C LEU A 33 74.43 38.05 -59.45
N PRO A 34 73.26 37.89 -60.10
CA PRO A 34 72.99 36.75 -61.00
C PRO A 34 73.91 36.72 -62.22
N GLU A 35 74.54 37.85 -62.53
CA GLU A 35 75.57 38.01 -63.55
C GLU A 35 76.93 37.40 -63.15
N HIS A 36 77.24 37.31 -61.85
CA HIS A 36 78.55 36.89 -61.37
C HIS A 36 78.58 35.37 -61.14
N THR A 37 78.61 34.62 -62.23
CA THR A 37 78.75 33.16 -62.22
C THR A 37 80.10 32.72 -62.78
N ARG A 38 80.56 31.52 -62.40
CA ARG A 38 81.84 30.94 -62.88
C ARG A 38 81.95 30.92 -64.42
N TRP A 39 80.85 30.65 -65.11
CA TRP A 39 80.78 30.63 -66.57
C TRP A 39 80.94 32.03 -67.18
N ARG A 40 80.20 33.04 -66.69
CA ARG A 40 80.33 34.42 -67.18
C ARG A 40 81.71 35.00 -66.85
N ALA A 41 82.26 34.72 -65.66
CA ALA A 41 83.61 35.13 -65.28
C ALA A 41 84.71 34.52 -66.18
N TRP A 42 84.52 33.30 -66.68
CA TRP A 42 85.43 32.69 -67.67
C TRP A 42 85.28 33.35 -69.04
N LYS A 43 84.05 33.56 -69.51
CA LYS A 43 83.78 34.21 -70.80
C LYS A 43 84.31 35.66 -70.86
N GLU A 44 84.21 36.39 -69.74
CA GLU A 44 84.73 37.74 -69.60
C GLU A 44 86.27 37.77 -69.65
N ARG A 45 86.94 36.83 -68.96
CA ARG A 45 88.41 36.68 -69.06
C ARG A 45 88.86 36.31 -70.48
N GLN A 46 88.09 35.48 -71.19
CA GLN A 46 88.38 35.13 -72.58
C GLN A 46 88.26 36.35 -73.51
N ARG A 47 87.26 37.21 -73.31
CA ARG A 47 87.10 38.47 -74.06
C ARG A 47 88.28 39.41 -73.82
N GLN A 48 88.67 39.62 -72.56
CA GLN A 48 89.79 40.50 -72.20
C GLN A 48 91.13 39.98 -72.75
N ALA A 49 91.33 38.66 -72.79
CA ALA A 49 92.50 38.07 -73.44
C ALA A 49 92.56 38.37 -74.94
N GLN A 50 91.42 38.25 -75.65
CA GLN A 50 91.34 38.56 -77.09
C GLN A 50 91.52 40.06 -77.39
N GLU A 51 91.04 40.96 -76.52
CA GLU A 51 91.32 42.40 -76.64
C GLU A 51 92.80 42.71 -76.39
N ALA A 52 93.44 42.05 -75.42
CA ALA A 52 94.88 42.19 -75.16
C ALA A 52 95.75 41.65 -76.31
N GLU A 53 95.38 40.52 -76.92
CA GLU A 53 96.05 39.97 -78.11
C GLU A 53 95.94 40.94 -79.28
N ARG A 54 94.75 41.48 -79.57
CA ARG A 54 94.57 42.49 -80.64
C ARG A 54 95.41 43.75 -80.44
N LEU A 55 95.48 44.29 -79.21
CA LEU A 55 96.35 45.44 -78.90
C LEU A 55 97.85 45.09 -79.01
N GLY A 56 98.21 43.83 -78.74
CA GLY A 56 99.56 43.29 -78.96
C GLY A 56 99.92 43.13 -80.45
N GLU A 57 98.96 42.77 -81.30
CA GLU A 57 99.14 42.67 -82.75
C GLU A 57 99.20 44.05 -83.42
N GLU A 58 98.31 44.97 -83.05
CA GLU A 58 98.30 46.36 -83.54
C GLU A 58 99.61 47.11 -83.17
N SER A 59 100.27 46.75 -82.07
CA SER A 59 101.56 47.33 -81.68
C SER A 59 102.79 46.66 -82.34
N ARG A 60 102.71 45.39 -82.74
CA ARG A 60 103.80 44.70 -83.47
C ARG A 60 103.81 45.04 -84.97
N ALA A 61 102.66 45.31 -85.58
CA ALA A 61 102.56 45.68 -86.99
C ALA A 61 103.16 47.08 -87.32
N ALA A 62 103.53 47.88 -86.32
CA ALA A 62 104.10 49.22 -86.48
C ALA A 62 105.65 49.26 -86.46
N GLN A 63 106.32 48.12 -86.27
CA GLN A 63 107.78 48.02 -86.19
C GLN A 63 108.30 46.83 -87.02
N GLU A 64 108.46 46.99 -88.33
CA GLU A 64 109.47 46.25 -89.13
C GLU A 64 109.55 46.82 -90.57
N ASP A 65 110.73 47.33 -90.94
CA ASP A 65 111.06 47.93 -92.24
C ASP A 65 112.21 47.11 -92.88
N PRO A 66 112.02 46.45 -94.04
CA PRO A 66 112.98 45.47 -94.56
C PRO A 66 113.94 46.05 -95.61
N GLY A 67 115.22 46.17 -95.27
CA GLY A 67 116.23 46.73 -96.16
C GLY A 67 117.56 45.96 -96.25
N SER A 68 118.04 45.80 -97.49
CA SER A 68 119.45 45.61 -97.89
C SER A 68 120.07 44.20 -97.79
N ALA A 69 120.99 43.75 -98.67
CA ALA A 69 121.24 43.98 -100.11
C ALA A 69 122.37 43.03 -100.59
N ALA A 70 122.45 42.76 -101.90
CA ALA A 70 123.69 42.36 -102.59
C ALA A 70 124.28 43.56 -103.36
N PRO A 71 125.61 43.79 -103.36
CA PRO A 71 126.40 43.89 -104.62
C PRO A 71 127.90 43.43 -104.44
N GLY A 72 128.81 43.45 -105.43
CA GLY A 72 128.67 43.61 -106.89
C GLY A 72 129.76 44.46 -107.59
N THR A 73 130.13 44.07 -108.83
CA THR A 73 130.66 44.94 -109.92
C THR A 73 132.18 45.33 -109.97
N ALA A 74 132.72 45.49 -111.19
CA ALA A 74 134.09 45.97 -111.56
C ALA A 74 134.13 47.53 -111.72
N PRO A 75 135.21 48.27 -112.15
CA PRO A 75 135.95 48.10 -113.45
C PRO A 75 137.42 48.71 -113.60
N ALA A 76 137.96 48.64 -114.84
CA ALA A 76 138.82 49.62 -115.59
C ALA A 76 140.36 49.88 -115.38
N ALA A 77 141.07 49.97 -116.54
CA ALA A 77 142.34 50.68 -116.92
C ALA A 77 143.65 50.50 -116.09
N GLU A 78 144.68 49.76 -116.54
CA GLU A 78 145.76 50.07 -117.53
C GLU A 78 147.03 50.76 -116.97
N PRO A 79 148.27 50.44 -117.44
CA PRO A 79 148.78 49.19 -118.00
C PRO A 79 150.10 48.67 -117.33
N VAL A 80 150.55 47.48 -117.76
CA VAL A 80 151.85 46.82 -117.43
C VAL A 80 152.07 46.30 -115.99
N THR A 81 151.62 46.97 -114.93
CA THR A 81 151.62 46.37 -113.56
C THR A 81 150.41 45.44 -113.35
N ALA A 82 149.29 45.74 -113.98
CA ALA A 82 148.06 44.95 -113.94
C ALA A 82 148.22 43.52 -114.51
N ALA A 83 149.21 43.26 -115.38
CA ALA A 83 149.49 41.92 -115.89
C ALA A 83 150.08 41.01 -114.79
N ARG A 84 150.92 41.57 -113.91
CA ARG A 84 151.51 40.83 -112.79
C ARG A 84 150.49 40.60 -111.68
N LEU A 85 149.69 41.62 -111.35
CA LEU A 85 148.57 41.48 -110.41
C LEU A 85 147.46 40.55 -110.93
N ARG A 86 147.15 40.53 -112.23
CA ARG A 86 146.27 39.50 -112.82
C ARG A 86 146.90 38.12 -112.84
N ALA A 87 148.21 38.00 -113.03
CA ALA A 87 148.88 36.71 -112.92
C ALA A 87 148.80 36.19 -111.48
N ASP A 88 149.08 37.03 -110.48
CA ASP A 88 148.97 36.67 -109.06
C ASP A 88 147.51 36.39 -108.65
N ASP A 89 146.52 37.14 -109.15
CA ASP A 89 145.08 36.91 -108.91
C ASP A 89 144.57 35.64 -109.63
N LEU A 90 145.00 35.37 -110.87
CA LEU A 90 144.71 34.11 -111.56
C LEU A 90 145.42 32.91 -110.91
N LEU A 91 146.65 33.08 -110.41
CA LEU A 91 147.35 32.05 -109.64
C LEU A 91 146.72 31.85 -108.26
N THR A 92 146.21 32.90 -107.62
CA THR A 92 145.46 32.82 -106.35
C THR A 92 144.13 32.13 -106.57
N ARG A 93 143.37 32.47 -107.63
CA ARG A 93 142.14 31.75 -107.99
C ARG A 93 142.42 30.33 -108.43
N PHE A 94 143.50 30.07 -109.16
CA PHE A 94 143.90 28.70 -109.50
C PHE A 94 144.31 27.91 -108.27
N ALA A 95 144.98 28.53 -107.29
CA ALA A 95 145.28 27.92 -105.99
C ALA A 95 143.99 27.61 -105.21
N VAL A 96 143.07 28.59 -105.08
CA VAL A 96 141.77 28.41 -104.41
C VAL A 96 140.90 27.37 -105.14
N GLN A 97 140.86 27.36 -106.48
CA GLN A 97 140.14 26.35 -107.26
C GLN A 97 140.81 24.98 -107.19
N SER A 98 142.14 24.91 -107.14
CA SER A 98 142.86 23.65 -106.93
C SER A 98 142.69 23.13 -105.50
N GLU A 99 142.57 24.01 -104.52
CA GLU A 99 142.25 23.68 -103.12
C GLU A 99 140.79 23.24 -102.98
N GLN A 100 139.84 23.92 -103.63
CA GLN A 100 138.43 23.51 -103.71
C GLN A 100 138.25 22.18 -104.45
N LEU A 101 138.96 21.98 -105.57
CA LEU A 101 138.97 20.70 -106.28
C LEU A 101 139.64 19.61 -105.42
N SER A 102 140.72 19.92 -104.72
CA SER A 102 141.36 18.98 -103.78
C SER A 102 140.46 18.66 -102.59
N ALA A 103 139.69 19.62 -102.07
CA ALA A 103 138.69 19.40 -101.02
C ALA A 103 137.50 18.58 -101.55
N THR A 104 137.08 18.82 -102.80
CA THR A 104 136.00 18.07 -103.46
C THR A 104 136.43 16.63 -103.75
N LEU A 105 137.64 16.42 -104.27
CA LEU A 105 138.22 15.10 -104.49
C LEU A 105 138.49 14.38 -103.17
N ARG A 106 138.93 15.09 -102.12
CA ARG A 106 139.09 14.53 -100.78
C ARG A 106 137.75 14.11 -100.18
N SER A 107 136.72 14.96 -100.25
CA SER A 107 135.37 14.63 -99.81
C SER A 107 134.74 13.48 -100.62
N ALA A 108 134.96 13.44 -101.94
CA ALA A 108 134.55 12.32 -102.77
C ALA A 108 135.31 11.04 -102.43
N THR A 109 136.61 11.13 -102.13
CA THR A 109 137.43 9.99 -101.67
C THR A 109 136.98 9.53 -100.27
N GLU A 110 136.65 10.44 -99.36
CA GLU A 110 136.07 10.14 -98.03
C GLU A 110 134.71 9.46 -98.17
N ALA A 111 133.84 9.94 -99.06
CA ALA A 111 132.56 9.31 -99.37
C ALA A 111 132.74 7.92 -100.00
N PHE A 112 133.64 7.77 -100.98
CA PHE A 112 133.94 6.47 -101.59
C PHE A 112 134.58 5.52 -100.59
N THR A 113 135.55 5.95 -99.78
CA THR A 113 136.14 5.11 -98.72
C THR A 113 135.09 4.70 -97.69
N THR A 114 134.15 5.58 -97.32
CA THR A 114 133.02 5.23 -96.44
C THR A 114 132.05 4.24 -97.10
N MET A 115 131.83 4.34 -98.42
CA MET A 115 130.99 3.40 -99.18
C MET A 115 131.69 2.05 -99.46
N THR A 116 133.02 2.02 -99.53
CA THR A 116 133.82 0.80 -99.72
C THR A 116 134.37 0.23 -98.41
N ASP A 117 134.14 0.89 -97.27
CA ASP A 117 134.51 0.40 -95.96
C ASP A 117 133.44 -0.61 -95.48
N PRO A 118 133.75 -1.91 -95.43
CA PRO A 118 132.81 -2.90 -94.92
C PRO A 118 132.48 -2.65 -93.45
N ALA A 119 133.38 -2.06 -92.65
CA ALA A 119 133.13 -1.80 -91.23
C ALA A 119 132.08 -0.69 -91.03
N ALA A 120 132.11 0.38 -91.84
CA ALA A 120 131.07 1.41 -91.85
C ALA A 120 129.71 0.84 -92.28
N ALA A 121 129.67 -0.03 -93.29
CA ALA A 121 128.45 -0.69 -93.74
C ALA A 121 127.88 -1.66 -92.68
N GLU A 122 128.73 -2.49 -92.07
CA GLU A 122 128.36 -3.39 -90.97
C GLU A 122 127.85 -2.59 -89.75
N ALA A 123 128.52 -1.50 -89.38
CA ALA A 123 128.07 -0.63 -88.29
C ALA A 123 126.70 0.02 -88.57
N GLN A 124 126.41 0.41 -89.80
CA GLN A 124 125.09 0.91 -90.19
C GLN A 124 124.02 -0.18 -90.16
N VAL A 125 124.34 -1.40 -90.62
CA VAL A 125 123.42 -2.55 -90.57
C VAL A 125 123.16 -2.97 -89.11
N GLU A 126 124.17 -3.00 -88.25
CA GLU A 126 123.99 -3.29 -86.82
C GLU A 126 123.23 -2.16 -86.10
N ALA A 127 123.49 -0.89 -86.41
CA ALA A 127 122.69 0.21 -85.88
C ALA A 127 121.22 0.11 -86.32
N ALA A 128 120.96 -0.27 -87.58
CA ALA A 128 119.60 -0.50 -88.08
C ALA A 128 118.94 -1.74 -87.45
N ARG A 129 119.69 -2.83 -87.22
CA ARG A 129 119.23 -4.04 -86.50
C ARG A 129 118.87 -3.71 -85.06
N LEU A 130 119.73 -2.98 -84.35
CA LEU A 130 119.49 -2.52 -82.97
C LEU A 130 118.29 -1.55 -82.89
N ALA A 131 118.14 -0.62 -83.84
CA ALA A 131 116.98 0.27 -83.91
C ALA A 131 115.69 -0.46 -84.31
N GLY A 132 115.78 -1.54 -85.09
CA GLY A 132 114.68 -2.46 -85.38
C GLY A 132 114.27 -3.26 -84.15
N ALA A 133 115.23 -3.86 -83.44
CA ALA A 133 115.01 -4.61 -82.22
C ALA A 133 114.42 -3.75 -81.09
N ARG A 134 114.89 -2.50 -80.93
CA ARG A 134 114.30 -1.52 -80.00
C ARG A 134 112.85 -1.21 -80.34
N ARG A 135 112.55 -0.87 -81.60
CA ARG A 135 111.16 -0.59 -82.04
C ARG A 135 110.24 -1.80 -81.91
N ALA A 136 110.74 -3.01 -82.15
CA ALA A 136 110.00 -4.25 -81.90
C ALA A 136 109.71 -4.45 -80.40
N ALA A 137 110.71 -4.27 -79.54
CA ALA A 137 110.56 -4.36 -78.08
C ALA A 137 109.61 -3.28 -77.52
N GLU A 138 109.67 -2.04 -78.02
CA GLU A 138 108.74 -0.96 -77.68
C GLU A 138 107.30 -1.28 -78.13
N ALA A 139 107.12 -1.83 -79.33
CA ALA A 139 105.80 -2.24 -79.83
C ALA A 139 105.22 -3.43 -79.04
N ASP A 140 106.03 -4.42 -78.68
CA ASP A 140 105.61 -5.53 -77.82
C ASP A 140 105.32 -5.08 -76.39
N ALA A 141 106.10 -4.14 -75.83
CA ALA A 141 105.81 -3.54 -74.53
C ALA A 141 104.47 -2.78 -74.55
N ALA A 142 104.24 -1.94 -75.58
CA ALA A 142 102.97 -1.22 -75.74
C ALA A 142 101.77 -2.17 -75.95
N ARG A 143 101.97 -3.29 -76.68
CA ARG A 143 100.96 -4.34 -76.85
C ARG A 143 100.63 -5.03 -75.52
N LEU A 144 101.65 -5.42 -74.75
CA LEU A 144 101.48 -6.05 -73.44
C LEU A 144 100.79 -5.08 -72.44
N GLU A 145 101.15 -3.80 -72.46
CA GLU A 145 100.50 -2.78 -71.64
C GLU A 145 99.02 -2.60 -72.03
N ALA A 146 98.70 -2.55 -73.33
CA ALA A 146 97.33 -2.48 -73.82
C ALA A 146 96.52 -3.74 -73.47
N GLU A 147 97.12 -4.93 -73.56
CA GLU A 147 96.50 -6.19 -73.11
C GLU A 147 96.25 -6.19 -71.59
N ASN A 148 97.20 -5.72 -70.78
CA ASN A 148 97.05 -5.60 -69.33
C ASN A 148 95.93 -4.61 -68.97
N ARG A 149 95.93 -3.41 -69.56
CA ARG A 149 94.85 -2.43 -69.39
C ARG A 149 93.49 -2.97 -69.80
N ARG A 150 93.41 -3.81 -70.86
CA ARG A 150 92.16 -4.50 -71.23
C ARG A 150 91.74 -5.51 -70.17
N ARG A 151 92.66 -6.34 -69.67
CA ARG A 151 92.37 -7.33 -68.60
C ARG A 151 91.93 -6.66 -67.30
N GLU A 152 92.56 -5.55 -66.92
CA GLU A 152 92.18 -4.71 -65.77
C GLU A 152 90.77 -4.11 -65.95
N ALA A 153 90.47 -3.55 -67.12
CA ALA A 153 89.14 -3.02 -67.43
C ALA A 153 88.06 -4.12 -67.45
N GLU A 154 88.35 -5.30 -67.99
CA GLU A 154 87.45 -6.46 -67.93
C GLU A 154 87.24 -6.97 -66.50
N ALA A 155 88.28 -7.01 -65.67
CA ALA A 155 88.19 -7.39 -64.27
C ALA A 155 87.36 -6.38 -63.46
N ALA A 156 87.61 -5.07 -63.66
CA ALA A 156 86.83 -4.00 -63.06
C ALA A 156 85.35 -4.06 -63.49
N ARG A 157 85.07 -4.36 -64.76
CA ARG A 157 83.71 -4.53 -65.26
C ARG A 157 83.01 -5.71 -64.59
N ARG A 158 83.65 -6.88 -64.50
CA ARG A 158 83.10 -8.07 -63.82
C ARG A 158 82.88 -7.81 -62.32
N ALA A 159 83.78 -7.07 -61.67
CA ALA A 159 83.61 -6.67 -60.27
C ALA A 159 82.41 -5.74 -60.09
N ALA A 160 82.21 -4.77 -60.99
CA ALA A 160 81.05 -3.88 -60.99
C ALA A 160 79.73 -4.62 -61.30
N GLU A 161 79.73 -5.55 -62.27
CA GLU A 161 78.61 -6.44 -62.59
C GLU A 161 78.22 -7.29 -61.36
N SER A 162 79.21 -7.88 -60.68
CA SER A 162 79.00 -8.67 -59.45
C SER A 162 78.47 -7.82 -58.28
N ALA A 163 79.01 -6.61 -58.10
CA ALA A 163 78.56 -5.69 -57.07
C ALA A 163 77.12 -5.20 -57.34
N ALA A 164 76.77 -4.92 -58.60
CA ALA A 164 75.41 -4.56 -59.00
C ALA A 164 74.42 -5.71 -58.78
N ALA A 165 74.79 -6.94 -59.17
CA ALA A 165 73.97 -8.12 -58.90
C ALA A 165 73.75 -8.36 -57.40
N SER A 166 74.79 -8.19 -56.59
CA SER A 166 74.70 -8.29 -55.12
C SER A 166 73.82 -7.19 -54.52
N ALA A 167 73.88 -5.96 -55.03
CA ALA A 167 73.04 -4.86 -54.60
C ALA A 167 71.56 -5.11 -54.95
N VAL A 168 71.25 -5.59 -56.16
CA VAL A 168 69.89 -5.95 -56.57
C VAL A 168 69.32 -7.07 -55.68
N ALA A 169 70.11 -8.13 -55.42
CA ALA A 169 69.69 -9.22 -54.54
C ALA A 169 69.42 -8.72 -53.10
N ALA A 170 70.26 -7.83 -52.57
CA ALA A 170 70.05 -7.22 -51.25
C ALA A 170 68.82 -6.31 -51.21
N THR A 171 68.50 -5.59 -52.29
CA THR A 171 67.27 -4.79 -52.41
C THR A 171 66.03 -5.69 -52.43
N GLN A 172 66.02 -6.75 -53.24
CA GLN A 172 64.91 -7.71 -53.32
C GLN A 172 64.66 -8.43 -51.98
N GLU A 173 65.73 -8.76 -51.25
CA GLU A 173 65.62 -9.30 -49.89
C GLU A 173 65.01 -8.29 -48.91
N ALA A 174 65.43 -7.02 -48.98
CA ALA A 174 64.86 -5.94 -48.16
C ALA A 174 63.39 -5.64 -48.51
N GLU A 175 63.02 -5.70 -49.78
CA GLU A 175 61.62 -5.56 -50.25
C GLU A 175 60.76 -6.69 -49.67
N ARG A 176 61.18 -7.96 -49.81
CA ARG A 176 60.44 -9.10 -49.23
C ARG A 176 60.32 -9.01 -47.72
N MET A 177 61.38 -8.64 -47.00
CA MET A 177 61.32 -8.42 -45.54
C MET A 177 60.37 -7.28 -45.15
N ALA A 178 60.23 -6.25 -45.99
CA ALA A 178 59.30 -5.14 -45.77
C ALA A 178 57.84 -5.58 -46.03
N GLU A 179 57.59 -6.34 -47.09
CA GLU A 179 56.29 -6.94 -47.38
C GLU A 179 55.84 -7.87 -46.24
N GLU A 180 56.69 -8.82 -45.82
CA GLU A 180 56.44 -9.72 -44.68
C GLU A 180 56.24 -8.96 -43.35
N ALA A 181 56.82 -7.76 -43.19
CA ALA A 181 56.59 -6.91 -42.02
C ALA A 181 55.25 -6.18 -42.08
N VAL A 182 54.82 -5.72 -43.26
CA VAL A 182 53.50 -5.11 -43.50
C VAL A 182 52.40 -6.14 -43.31
N GLU A 183 52.50 -7.33 -43.91
CA GLU A 183 51.51 -8.39 -43.76
C GLU A 183 51.34 -8.81 -42.28
N ARG A 184 52.44 -8.93 -41.53
CA ARG A 184 52.37 -9.23 -40.08
C ARG A 184 51.73 -8.11 -39.27
N ARG A 185 51.97 -6.83 -39.62
CA ARG A 185 51.29 -5.69 -38.98
C ARG A 185 49.79 -5.77 -39.26
N ASP A 186 49.40 -5.93 -40.52
CA ASP A 186 48.00 -5.88 -40.94
C ASP A 186 47.20 -7.06 -40.36
N ALA A 187 47.82 -8.23 -40.27
CA ALA A 187 47.25 -9.38 -39.57
C ALA A 187 47.09 -9.15 -38.05
N ALA A 188 48.03 -8.45 -37.40
CA ALA A 188 47.95 -8.11 -35.98
C ALA A 188 46.91 -7.01 -35.70
N GLU A 189 46.76 -6.03 -36.59
CA GLU A 189 45.71 -5.00 -36.52
C GLU A 189 44.33 -5.63 -36.74
N ALA A 190 44.17 -6.51 -37.72
CA ALA A 190 42.93 -7.25 -37.93
C ALA A 190 42.56 -8.14 -36.73
N GLU A 191 43.52 -8.79 -36.07
CA GLU A 191 43.27 -9.55 -34.85
C GLU A 191 42.88 -8.63 -33.67
N ARG A 192 43.57 -7.50 -33.48
CA ARG A 192 43.21 -6.48 -32.47
C ARG A 192 41.76 -6.03 -32.67
N ASP A 193 41.37 -5.73 -33.90
CA ASP A 193 40.04 -5.21 -34.22
C ASP A 193 38.95 -6.28 -34.07
N ARG A 194 39.26 -7.56 -34.37
CA ARG A 194 38.39 -8.69 -34.00
C ARG A 194 38.18 -8.76 -32.49
N ARG A 195 39.25 -8.69 -31.69
CA ARG A 195 39.16 -8.74 -30.21
C ARG A 195 38.42 -7.54 -29.63
N ALA A 196 38.59 -6.34 -30.20
CA ALA A 196 37.84 -5.16 -29.81
C ALA A 196 36.33 -5.37 -30.05
N ALA A 197 35.95 -5.82 -31.25
CA ALA A 197 34.55 -6.11 -31.58
C ALA A 197 33.95 -7.27 -30.76
N GLU A 198 34.74 -8.27 -30.39
CA GLU A 198 34.34 -9.32 -29.45
C GLU A 198 34.10 -8.78 -28.03
N ALA A 199 34.99 -7.92 -27.53
CA ALA A 199 34.85 -7.28 -26.23
C ALA A 199 33.65 -6.32 -26.16
N GLU A 200 33.38 -5.58 -27.24
CA GLU A 200 32.18 -4.73 -27.38
C GLU A 200 30.90 -5.57 -27.35
N ARG A 201 30.85 -6.68 -28.10
CA ARG A 201 29.70 -7.61 -28.08
C ARG A 201 29.48 -8.21 -26.68
N ALA A 202 30.54 -8.73 -26.05
CA ALA A 202 30.45 -9.27 -24.69
C ALA A 202 30.05 -8.20 -23.65
N GLY A 203 30.46 -6.95 -23.84
CA GLY A 203 30.01 -5.81 -23.05
C GLY A 203 28.52 -5.54 -23.21
N ALA A 204 28.03 -5.48 -24.44
CA ALA A 204 26.61 -5.29 -24.74
C ALA A 204 25.73 -6.44 -24.24
N GLU A 205 26.18 -7.69 -24.38
CA GLU A 205 25.50 -8.88 -23.84
C GLU A 205 25.41 -8.84 -22.32
N ARG A 206 26.51 -8.50 -21.63
CA ARG A 206 26.54 -8.31 -20.18
C ARG A 206 25.56 -7.21 -19.74
N ASP A 207 25.57 -6.07 -20.42
CA ASP A 207 24.76 -4.91 -20.02
C ASP A 207 23.26 -5.18 -20.30
N ALA A 208 22.93 -5.92 -21.35
CA ALA A 208 21.59 -6.43 -21.60
C ALA A 208 21.13 -7.43 -20.51
N ALA A 209 21.98 -8.39 -20.12
CA ALA A 209 21.67 -9.35 -19.06
C ALA A 209 21.48 -8.67 -17.68
N VAL A 210 22.28 -7.63 -17.39
CA VAL A 210 22.11 -6.80 -16.18
C VAL A 210 20.81 -6.01 -16.23
N ALA A 211 20.44 -5.44 -17.38
CA ALA A 211 19.17 -4.74 -17.56
C ALA A 211 17.96 -5.68 -17.38
N GLU A 212 18.01 -6.89 -17.94
CA GLU A 212 16.98 -7.92 -17.76
C GLU A 212 16.87 -8.35 -16.29
N ALA A 213 17.99 -8.64 -15.62
CA ALA A 213 18.00 -9.02 -14.22
C ALA A 213 17.40 -7.92 -13.31
N ASN A 214 17.77 -6.65 -13.55
CA ASN A 214 17.23 -5.50 -12.82
C ASN A 214 15.71 -5.30 -13.10
N ALA A 215 15.26 -5.49 -14.34
CA ALA A 215 13.84 -5.45 -14.68
C ALA A 215 13.06 -6.61 -14.00
N GLY A 216 13.67 -7.80 -13.93
CA GLY A 216 13.13 -8.98 -13.24
C GLY A 216 13.00 -8.77 -11.73
N LEU A 217 14.02 -8.21 -11.08
CA LEU A 217 14.00 -7.82 -9.66
C LEU A 217 12.90 -6.78 -9.40
N ALA A 218 12.88 -5.68 -10.16
CA ALA A 218 11.86 -4.64 -10.00
C ALA A 218 10.42 -5.19 -10.24
N ALA A 219 10.26 -6.18 -11.13
CA ALA A 219 8.99 -6.88 -11.32
C ALA A 219 8.64 -7.82 -10.14
N ALA A 220 9.63 -8.47 -9.53
CA ALA A 220 9.45 -9.26 -8.32
C ALA A 220 9.04 -8.39 -7.13
N ASP A 221 9.72 -7.27 -6.89
CA ASP A 221 9.41 -6.33 -5.81
C ASP A 221 7.98 -5.79 -5.92
N ARG A 222 7.55 -5.41 -7.14
CA ARG A 222 6.15 -5.01 -7.39
C ARG A 222 5.14 -6.12 -7.07
N ARG A 223 5.46 -7.39 -7.38
CA ARG A 223 4.60 -8.54 -7.02
C ARG A 223 4.56 -8.76 -5.50
N VAL A 224 5.69 -8.64 -4.80
CA VAL A 224 5.76 -8.77 -3.34
C VAL A 224 4.93 -7.66 -2.69
N ALA A 225 5.18 -6.39 -3.03
CA ALA A 225 4.43 -5.24 -2.52
C ALA A 225 2.91 -5.39 -2.75
N ALA A 226 2.49 -5.74 -3.97
CA ALA A 226 1.06 -5.95 -4.28
C ALA A 226 0.45 -7.20 -3.61
N THR A 227 1.26 -8.14 -3.15
CA THR A 227 0.82 -9.31 -2.37
C THR A 227 0.72 -8.96 -0.88
N GLU A 228 1.67 -8.18 -0.37
CA GLU A 228 1.61 -7.63 0.99
C GLU A 228 0.41 -6.70 1.18
N GLU A 229 0.16 -5.80 0.23
CA GLU A 229 -0.98 -4.88 0.26
C GLU A 229 -2.31 -5.65 0.29
N ARG A 230 -2.47 -6.64 -0.59
CA ARG A 230 -3.62 -7.56 -0.56
C ARG A 230 -3.74 -8.28 0.80
N ALA A 231 -2.65 -8.86 1.30
CA ALA A 231 -2.65 -9.53 2.60
C ALA A 231 -2.88 -8.59 3.80
N ARG A 232 -2.64 -7.26 3.66
CA ARG A 232 -3.02 -6.26 4.67
C ARG A 232 -4.52 -5.97 4.58
N ALA A 233 -5.02 -5.66 3.38
CA ALA A 233 -6.44 -5.41 3.13
C ALA A 233 -7.33 -6.60 3.50
N ASP A 234 -6.90 -7.83 3.23
CA ASP A 234 -7.60 -9.06 3.60
C ASP A 234 -7.72 -9.18 5.13
N ARG A 235 -6.60 -9.03 5.86
CA ARG A 235 -6.60 -9.03 7.34
C ARG A 235 -7.44 -7.91 7.93
N GLU A 236 -7.52 -6.76 7.29
CA GLU A 236 -8.38 -5.64 7.71
C GLU A 236 -9.87 -5.96 7.49
N ARG A 237 -10.24 -6.56 6.36
CA ARG A 237 -11.61 -7.06 6.14
C ARG A 237 -11.98 -8.13 7.17
N ASP A 238 -11.10 -9.10 7.41
CA ASP A 238 -11.32 -10.19 8.37
C ASP A 238 -11.50 -9.64 9.80
N ARG A 239 -10.67 -8.67 10.21
CA ARG A 239 -10.80 -7.97 11.50
C ARG A 239 -12.12 -7.20 11.59
N ALA A 240 -12.49 -6.46 10.53
CA ALA A 240 -13.73 -5.71 10.50
C ALA A 240 -14.96 -6.63 10.52
N GLU A 241 -14.90 -7.79 9.86
CA GLU A 241 -15.95 -8.79 9.91
C GLU A 241 -16.04 -9.48 11.28
N ALA A 242 -14.91 -9.89 11.86
CA ALA A 242 -14.87 -10.43 13.21
C ALA A 242 -15.41 -9.44 14.24
N ALA A 243 -15.11 -8.15 14.11
CA ALA A 243 -15.66 -7.08 14.94
C ALA A 243 -17.19 -6.95 14.77
N ARG A 244 -17.72 -7.00 13.55
CA ARG A 244 -19.18 -7.00 13.28
C ARG A 244 -19.86 -8.24 13.88
N ARG A 245 -19.30 -9.44 13.67
CA ARG A 245 -19.81 -10.69 14.27
C ARG A 245 -19.83 -10.62 15.80
N LEU A 246 -18.77 -10.08 16.41
CA LEU A 246 -18.68 -9.87 17.86
C LEU A 246 -19.70 -8.84 18.38
N GLN A 247 -19.92 -7.74 17.65
CA GLN A 247 -20.95 -6.75 17.99
C GLN A 247 -22.36 -7.35 17.91
N HIS A 248 -22.64 -8.12 16.86
CA HIS A 248 -23.93 -8.79 16.69
C HIS A 248 -24.19 -9.80 17.81
N ALA A 249 -23.23 -10.69 18.10
CA ALA A 249 -23.34 -11.66 19.20
C ALA A 249 -23.47 -10.99 20.59
N ARG A 250 -22.88 -9.80 20.79
CA ARG A 250 -23.09 -9.00 22.01
C ARG A 250 -24.51 -8.44 22.09
N ALA A 251 -25.02 -7.87 21.00
CA ALA A 251 -26.39 -7.36 20.94
C ALA A 251 -27.43 -8.47 21.13
N GLU A 252 -27.22 -9.65 20.54
CA GLU A 252 -28.05 -10.84 20.79
C GLU A 252 -27.98 -11.28 22.27
N ALA A 253 -26.78 -11.33 22.86
CA ALA A 253 -26.63 -11.68 24.28
C ALA A 253 -27.25 -10.65 25.23
N GLU A 254 -27.24 -9.37 24.88
CA GLU A 254 -27.92 -8.29 25.61
C GLU A 254 -29.45 -8.39 25.46
N HIS A 255 -29.94 -8.68 24.25
CA HIS A 255 -31.37 -8.90 24.00
C HIS A 255 -31.91 -10.12 24.76
N LEU A 256 -31.21 -11.26 24.71
CA LEU A 256 -31.56 -12.46 25.47
C LEU A 256 -31.50 -12.23 26.98
N ARG A 257 -30.57 -11.40 27.48
CA ARG A 257 -30.56 -11.00 28.90
C ARG A 257 -31.81 -10.22 29.27
N ALA A 258 -32.15 -9.18 28.49
CA ALA A 258 -33.36 -8.40 28.70
C ALA A 258 -34.62 -9.27 28.68
N GLU A 259 -34.76 -10.18 27.70
CA GLU A 259 -35.86 -11.15 27.63
C GLU A 259 -35.90 -12.05 28.89
N THR A 260 -34.76 -12.57 29.36
CA THR A 260 -34.74 -13.37 30.60
C THR A 260 -35.06 -12.56 31.86
N GLU A 261 -34.77 -11.26 31.88
CA GLU A 261 -35.15 -10.36 32.97
C GLU A 261 -36.64 -10.03 32.94
N GLU A 262 -37.22 -9.78 31.76
CA GLU A 262 -38.66 -9.61 31.57
C GLU A 262 -39.44 -10.88 31.96
N LEU A 263 -38.98 -12.06 31.54
CA LEU A 263 -39.56 -13.35 31.91
C LEU A 263 -39.47 -13.63 33.42
N ARG A 264 -38.36 -13.25 34.07
CA ARG A 264 -38.23 -13.31 35.54
C ARG A 264 -39.22 -12.37 36.22
N ALA A 265 -39.28 -11.10 35.80
CA ALA A 265 -40.21 -10.13 36.35
C ALA A 265 -41.68 -10.52 36.13
N LEU A 266 -42.01 -11.17 35.01
CA LEU A 266 -43.33 -11.76 34.77
C LEU A 266 -43.60 -12.94 35.71
N ALA A 267 -42.64 -13.85 35.87
CA ALA A 267 -42.77 -14.98 36.80
C ALA A 267 -42.93 -14.52 38.26
N ASP A 268 -42.25 -13.45 38.66
CA ASP A 268 -42.38 -12.87 40.00
C ASP A 268 -43.74 -12.19 40.20
N ARG A 269 -44.23 -11.41 39.22
CA ARG A 269 -45.61 -10.88 39.25
C ARG A 269 -46.65 -12.01 39.37
N LEU A 270 -46.53 -13.08 38.58
CA LEU A 270 -47.43 -14.23 38.64
C LEU A 270 -47.37 -14.96 40.00
N ARG A 271 -46.19 -14.99 40.65
CA ARG A 271 -46.05 -15.51 42.03
C ARG A 271 -46.73 -14.61 43.05
N GLU A 272 -46.58 -13.29 42.93
CA GLU A 272 -47.23 -12.31 43.80
C GLU A 272 -48.77 -12.33 43.65
N GLU A 273 -49.27 -12.40 42.41
CA GLU A 273 -50.68 -12.58 42.09
C GLU A 273 -51.22 -13.89 42.65
N ALA A 274 -50.51 -15.01 42.46
CA ALA A 274 -50.89 -16.30 43.04
C ALA A 274 -50.90 -16.26 44.58
N ALA A 275 -49.90 -15.65 45.21
CA ALA A 275 -49.86 -15.46 46.67
C ALA A 275 -50.95 -14.51 47.17
N SER A 276 -51.35 -13.51 46.37
CA SER A 276 -52.50 -12.64 46.64
C SER A 276 -53.81 -13.42 46.56
N HIS A 277 -54.00 -14.23 45.52
CA HIS A 277 -55.18 -15.09 45.37
C HIS A 277 -55.28 -16.16 46.46
N THR A 278 -54.17 -16.74 46.92
CA THR A 278 -54.15 -17.64 48.07
C THR A 278 -54.56 -16.89 49.34
N ARG A 279 -53.95 -15.74 49.65
CA ARG A 279 -54.34 -14.92 50.82
C ARG A 279 -55.81 -14.51 50.78
N ALA A 280 -56.33 -14.09 49.63
CA ALA A 280 -57.75 -13.75 49.47
C ALA A 280 -58.68 -14.97 49.63
N ARG A 281 -58.25 -16.17 49.22
CA ARG A 281 -58.96 -17.43 49.50
C ARG A 281 -58.94 -17.78 50.97
N ASP A 282 -57.79 -17.65 51.64
CA ASP A 282 -57.65 -17.93 53.06
C ASP A 282 -58.48 -16.96 53.90
N GLU A 283 -58.48 -15.67 53.57
CA GLU A 283 -59.35 -14.65 54.19
C GLU A 283 -60.83 -14.92 53.92
N ALA A 284 -61.21 -15.31 52.70
CA ALA A 284 -62.57 -15.69 52.37
C ALA A 284 -63.02 -16.96 53.11
N ALA A 285 -62.14 -17.96 53.26
CA ALA A 285 -62.39 -19.16 54.04
C ALA A 285 -62.57 -18.84 55.54
N LEU A 286 -61.66 -18.06 56.13
CA LEU A 286 -61.77 -17.58 57.51
C LEU A 286 -63.02 -16.71 57.73
N SER A 287 -63.44 -15.94 56.72
CA SER A 287 -64.70 -15.18 56.77
C SER A 287 -65.91 -16.12 56.73
N ALA A 288 -65.91 -17.11 55.83
CA ALA A 288 -66.96 -18.12 55.74
C ALA A 288 -67.07 -18.96 57.01
N GLU A 289 -65.96 -19.37 57.63
CA GLU A 289 -65.92 -20.03 58.95
C GLU A 289 -66.49 -19.14 60.05
N ARG A 290 -66.17 -17.83 60.04
CA ARG A 290 -66.71 -16.86 61.01
C ARG A 290 -68.21 -16.66 60.85
N GLU A 291 -68.72 -16.59 59.62
CA GLU A 291 -70.16 -16.49 59.35
C GLU A 291 -70.88 -17.81 59.65
N ALA A 292 -70.31 -18.98 59.32
CA ALA A 292 -70.85 -20.27 59.72
C ALA A 292 -70.94 -20.37 61.25
N ALA A 293 -69.87 -20.08 61.98
CA ALA A 293 -69.91 -20.07 63.44
C ALA A 293 -70.85 -18.99 64.02
N ARG A 294 -71.19 -17.92 63.28
CA ARG A 294 -72.25 -16.97 63.68
C ARG A 294 -73.63 -17.54 63.41
N ALA A 295 -73.84 -18.23 62.29
CA ALA A 295 -75.07 -18.94 61.97
C ALA A 295 -75.34 -20.04 63.00
N ASP A 296 -74.37 -20.90 63.30
CA ASP A 296 -74.46 -21.95 64.34
C ASP A 296 -74.85 -21.36 65.70
N ARG A 297 -74.26 -20.23 66.10
CA ARG A 297 -74.60 -19.52 67.35
C ARG A 297 -75.97 -18.83 67.29
N ALA A 298 -76.45 -18.43 66.12
CA ALA A 298 -77.79 -17.86 65.94
C ALA A 298 -78.85 -18.97 65.97
N GLU A 299 -78.58 -20.12 65.35
CA GLU A 299 -79.42 -21.31 65.36
C GLU A 299 -79.51 -21.91 66.76
N ALA A 300 -78.39 -22.03 67.48
CA ALA A 300 -78.39 -22.46 68.88
C ALA A 300 -79.26 -21.53 69.77
N ARG A 301 -79.15 -20.21 69.60
CA ARG A 301 -80.00 -19.23 70.30
C ARG A 301 -81.47 -19.31 69.88
N ALA A 302 -81.74 -19.62 68.62
CA ALA A 302 -83.10 -19.81 68.12
C ALA A 302 -83.73 -21.09 68.68
N SER A 303 -82.95 -22.18 68.80
CA SER A 303 -83.37 -23.41 69.48
C SER A 303 -83.65 -23.15 70.96
N GLU A 304 -82.73 -22.51 71.67
CA GLU A 304 -82.88 -22.17 73.09
C GLU A 304 -84.11 -21.25 73.35
N ALA A 305 -84.39 -20.33 72.42
CA ALA A 305 -85.60 -19.51 72.45
C ALA A 305 -86.89 -20.34 72.16
N LEU A 306 -86.85 -21.29 71.23
CA LEU A 306 -87.97 -22.20 70.96
C LEU A 306 -88.24 -23.15 72.13
N ASP A 307 -87.20 -23.66 72.78
CA ASP A 307 -87.31 -24.48 73.99
C ASP A 307 -87.90 -23.68 75.15
N THR A 308 -87.46 -22.43 75.32
CA THR A 308 -88.01 -21.48 76.31
C THR A 308 -89.50 -21.21 76.05
N LEU A 309 -89.88 -20.87 74.80
CA LEU A 309 -91.27 -20.64 74.41
C LEU A 309 -92.14 -21.90 74.57
N THR A 310 -91.56 -23.08 74.35
CA THR A 310 -92.26 -24.36 74.56
C THR A 310 -92.52 -24.61 76.04
N ALA A 311 -91.51 -24.41 76.90
CA ALA A 311 -91.64 -24.52 78.34
C ALA A 311 -92.62 -23.48 78.94
N GLU A 312 -92.64 -22.25 78.41
CA GLU A 312 -93.66 -21.25 78.75
C GLU A 312 -95.07 -21.68 78.34
N ARG A 313 -95.24 -22.22 77.13
CA ARG A 313 -96.53 -22.73 76.65
C ARG A 313 -97.04 -23.90 77.49
N GLU A 314 -96.14 -24.78 77.96
CA GLU A 314 -96.47 -25.87 78.89
C GLU A 314 -96.85 -25.36 80.28
N ARG A 315 -96.17 -24.33 80.80
CA ARG A 315 -96.56 -23.67 82.07
C ARG A 315 -97.96 -23.07 81.95
N PHE A 316 -98.24 -22.30 80.90
CA PHE A 316 -99.56 -21.71 80.67
C PHE A 316 -100.66 -22.77 80.45
N ALA A 317 -100.35 -23.89 79.79
CA ALA A 317 -101.28 -25.01 79.67
C ALA A 317 -101.61 -25.63 81.06
N ALA A 318 -100.59 -25.86 81.89
CA ALA A 318 -100.77 -26.39 83.25
C ALA A 318 -101.51 -25.41 84.17
N GLU A 319 -101.32 -24.10 84.00
CA GLU A 319 -102.07 -23.06 84.73
C GLU A 319 -103.54 -23.00 84.28
N ALA A 320 -103.80 -23.05 82.97
CA ALA A 320 -105.16 -23.10 82.43
C ALA A 320 -105.91 -24.40 82.80
N GLU A 321 -105.20 -25.49 83.07
CA GLU A 321 -105.79 -26.73 83.59
C GLU A 321 -106.05 -26.66 85.11
N ARG A 322 -105.12 -26.10 85.90
CA ARG A 322 -105.34 -25.80 87.32
C ARG A 322 -106.55 -24.87 87.53
N ALA A 323 -106.67 -23.81 86.73
CA ALA A 323 -107.81 -22.90 86.78
C ALA A 323 -109.14 -23.59 86.44
N ARG A 324 -109.16 -24.49 85.45
CA ARG A 324 -110.35 -25.28 85.11
C ARG A 324 -110.78 -26.21 86.24
N ARG A 325 -109.84 -26.97 86.83
CA ARG A 325 -110.14 -27.88 87.96
C ARG A 325 -110.65 -27.11 89.19
N HIS A 326 -110.11 -25.93 89.47
CA HIS A 326 -110.61 -25.08 90.56
C HIS A 326 -112.04 -24.61 90.29
N HIS A 327 -112.31 -24.13 89.07
CA HIS A 327 -113.63 -23.62 88.69
C HIS A 327 -114.71 -24.71 88.62
N GLU A 328 -114.31 -25.96 88.32
CA GLU A 328 -115.16 -27.15 88.35
C GLU A 328 -115.50 -27.55 89.80
N SER A 329 -114.51 -27.58 90.69
CA SER A 329 -114.72 -27.80 92.14
C SER A 329 -115.63 -26.74 92.78
N ASP A 330 -115.50 -25.47 92.40
CA ASP A 330 -116.39 -24.40 92.85
C ASP A 330 -117.84 -24.60 92.38
N ARG A 331 -118.05 -25.14 91.16
CA ARG A 331 -119.39 -25.47 90.66
C ARG A 331 -120.01 -26.66 91.38
N GLU A 332 -119.22 -27.66 91.74
CA GLU A 332 -119.69 -28.81 92.55
C GLU A 332 -120.06 -28.37 93.97
N ALA A 333 -119.22 -27.56 94.61
CA ALA A 333 -119.52 -26.97 95.93
C ALA A 333 -120.80 -26.12 95.90
N ALA A 334 -120.96 -25.25 94.89
CA ALA A 334 -122.16 -24.45 94.72
C ALA A 334 -123.41 -25.30 94.39
N ALA A 335 -123.26 -26.44 93.71
CA ALA A 335 -124.37 -27.36 93.46
C ALA A 335 -124.83 -28.06 94.74
N ALA A 336 -123.89 -28.57 95.54
CA ALA A 336 -124.17 -29.21 96.82
C ALA A 336 -124.82 -28.24 97.82
N GLU A 337 -124.34 -26.99 97.90
CA GLU A 337 -124.90 -25.99 98.81
C GLU A 337 -126.34 -25.60 98.42
N ARG A 338 -126.64 -25.48 97.12
CA ARG A 338 -128.02 -25.29 96.63
C ARG A 338 -128.92 -26.47 96.99
N GLU A 339 -128.45 -27.71 96.81
CA GLU A 339 -129.24 -28.91 97.12
C GLU A 339 -129.58 -28.95 98.63
N ARG A 340 -128.60 -28.61 99.48
CA ARG A 340 -128.75 -28.50 100.93
C ARG A 340 -129.81 -27.46 101.33
N LEU A 341 -129.72 -26.25 100.76
CA LEU A 341 -130.68 -25.16 100.97
C LEU A 341 -132.08 -25.50 100.43
N THR A 342 -132.17 -26.23 99.32
CA THR A 342 -133.46 -26.68 98.77
C THR A 342 -134.13 -27.71 99.70
N ALA A 343 -133.35 -28.62 100.29
CA ALA A 343 -133.84 -29.59 101.27
C ALA A 343 -134.22 -28.95 102.62
N GLU A 344 -133.57 -27.85 103.04
CA GLU A 344 -134.01 -27.05 104.19
C GLU A 344 -135.29 -26.27 103.90
N LEU A 345 -135.41 -25.66 102.72
CA LEU A 345 -136.62 -24.96 102.31
C LEU A 345 -137.83 -25.92 102.28
N ALA A 346 -137.68 -27.11 101.69
CA ALA A 346 -138.72 -28.13 101.66
C ALA A 346 -139.19 -28.57 103.06
N ARG A 347 -138.24 -28.74 104.00
CA ARG A 347 -138.57 -29.04 105.42
C ARG A 347 -139.33 -27.89 106.08
N SER A 348 -138.90 -26.64 105.86
CA SER A 348 -139.58 -25.46 106.41
C SER A 348 -141.01 -25.28 105.88
N VAL A 349 -141.28 -25.65 104.62
CA VAL A 349 -142.62 -25.65 104.02
C VAL A 349 -143.50 -26.72 104.64
N ALA A 350 -143.00 -27.97 104.76
CA ALA A 350 -143.74 -29.07 105.38
C ALA A 350 -144.08 -28.79 106.85
N ASP A 351 -143.15 -28.19 107.62
CA ASP A 351 -143.41 -27.76 108.99
C ASP A 351 -144.47 -26.66 109.07
N ARG A 352 -144.46 -25.71 108.13
CA ARG A 352 -145.47 -24.64 108.07
C ARG A 352 -146.85 -25.17 107.70
N GLU A 353 -146.93 -26.13 106.78
CA GLU A 353 -148.20 -26.80 106.40
C GLU A 353 -148.76 -27.61 107.57
N ARG A 354 -147.91 -28.37 108.27
CA ARG A 354 -148.28 -29.07 109.52
C ARG A 354 -148.85 -28.11 110.56
N LEU A 355 -148.12 -27.05 110.91
CA LEU A 355 -148.58 -26.04 111.87
C LEU A 355 -149.88 -25.35 111.44
N THR A 356 -150.07 -25.10 110.14
CA THR A 356 -151.32 -24.50 109.63
C THR A 356 -152.50 -25.48 109.79
N SER A 357 -152.30 -26.76 109.48
CA SER A 357 -153.33 -27.80 109.62
C SER A 357 -153.71 -28.07 111.09
N GLU A 358 -152.75 -27.98 112.01
CA GLU A 358 -152.98 -28.05 113.46
C GLU A 358 -153.80 -26.84 113.96
N LEU A 359 -153.52 -25.64 113.46
CA LEU A 359 -154.23 -24.40 113.83
C LEU A 359 -155.67 -24.41 113.30
N ASP A 360 -155.91 -24.92 112.09
CA ASP A 360 -157.26 -25.12 111.55
C ASP A 360 -158.02 -26.27 112.24
N ALA A 361 -157.33 -27.29 112.76
CA ALA A 361 -157.95 -28.31 113.61
C ALA A 361 -158.37 -27.72 114.96
N GLN A 362 -157.53 -26.91 115.60
CA GLN A 362 -157.85 -26.21 116.84
C GLN A 362 -159.00 -25.21 116.67
N ARG A 363 -159.05 -24.48 115.55
CA ARG A 363 -160.19 -23.59 115.22
C ARG A 363 -161.50 -24.35 115.09
N ARG A 364 -161.53 -25.44 114.31
CA ARG A 364 -162.74 -26.27 114.15
C ARG A 364 -163.19 -26.89 115.47
N HIS A 365 -162.26 -27.26 116.35
CA HIS A 365 -162.58 -27.78 117.68
C HIS A 365 -163.13 -26.68 118.63
N ALA A 366 -162.59 -25.47 118.56
CA ALA A 366 -163.11 -24.31 119.30
C ALA A 366 -164.50 -23.88 118.79
N GLU A 367 -164.74 -23.94 117.48
CA GLU A 367 -166.04 -23.65 116.87
C GLU A 367 -167.09 -24.71 117.25
N ALA A 368 -166.73 -26.00 117.23
CA ALA A 368 -167.61 -27.09 117.67
C ALA A 368 -167.99 -26.96 119.15
N THR A 369 -167.02 -26.73 120.04
CA THR A 369 -167.29 -26.54 121.48
C THR A 369 -168.09 -25.27 121.78
N LEU A 370 -167.93 -24.19 121.00
CA LEU A 370 -168.80 -23.00 121.06
C LEU A 370 -170.23 -23.27 120.56
N ALA A 371 -170.41 -24.14 119.55
CA ALA A 371 -171.72 -24.55 119.08
C ALA A 371 -172.45 -25.41 120.12
N GLU A 372 -171.78 -26.43 120.67
CA GLU A 372 -172.31 -27.28 121.74
C GLU A 372 -172.67 -26.47 123.00
N ALA A 373 -171.83 -25.51 123.38
CA ALA A 373 -172.11 -24.62 124.51
C ALA A 373 -173.34 -23.72 124.27
N ARG A 374 -173.57 -23.27 123.02
CA ARG A 374 -174.75 -22.48 122.63
C ARG A 374 -176.02 -23.31 122.60
N GLU A 375 -175.99 -24.53 122.05
CA GLU A 375 -177.13 -25.46 122.10
C GLU A 375 -177.47 -25.86 123.54
N ALA A 376 -176.47 -26.17 124.36
CA ALA A 376 -176.67 -26.50 125.78
C ALA A 376 -177.22 -25.33 126.59
N ALA A 377 -176.94 -24.08 126.21
CA ALA A 377 -177.53 -22.88 126.81
C ALA A 377 -178.97 -22.65 126.33
N ALA A 378 -179.23 -22.79 125.02
CA ALA A 378 -180.57 -22.68 124.44
C ALA A 378 -181.54 -23.73 124.98
N ALA A 379 -181.09 -24.97 125.15
CA ALA A 379 -181.87 -26.05 125.75
C ALA A 379 -182.26 -25.75 127.22
N ARG A 380 -181.34 -25.17 128.01
CA ARG A 380 -181.64 -24.74 129.39
C ARG A 380 -182.63 -23.58 129.45
N LEU A 381 -182.54 -22.62 128.51
CA LEU A 381 -183.51 -21.53 128.41
C LEU A 381 -184.91 -22.07 128.04
N ALA A 382 -185.01 -22.97 127.06
CA ALA A 382 -186.28 -23.56 126.64
C ALA A 382 -186.99 -24.32 127.78
N VAL A 383 -186.23 -25.06 128.60
CA VAL A 383 -186.77 -25.74 129.79
C VAL A 383 -187.22 -24.74 130.86
N ALA A 384 -186.52 -23.62 131.05
CA ALA A 384 -186.93 -22.57 131.98
C ALA A 384 -188.19 -21.82 131.51
N GLU A 385 -188.30 -21.51 130.21
CA GLU A 385 -189.48 -20.86 129.61
C GLU A 385 -190.72 -21.75 129.75
N GLN A 386 -190.59 -23.05 129.47
CA GLN A 386 -191.67 -24.03 129.65
C GLN A 386 -192.07 -24.23 131.12
N ALA A 387 -191.14 -24.05 132.06
CA ALA A 387 -191.46 -24.04 133.49
C ALA A 387 -192.25 -22.79 133.90
N ARG A 388 -191.95 -21.61 133.31
CA ARG A 388 -192.69 -20.36 133.56
C ARG A 388 -194.13 -20.43 133.04
N ILE A 389 -194.32 -20.87 131.79
CA ILE A 389 -195.66 -21.00 131.18
C ILE A 389 -196.54 -21.95 132.00
N ARG A 390 -196.00 -23.10 132.45
CA ARG A 390 -196.71 -24.04 133.34
C ARG A 390 -196.91 -23.55 134.78
N ALA A 391 -196.35 -22.40 135.17
CA ALA A 391 -196.65 -21.72 136.42
C ALA A 391 -197.75 -20.66 136.23
N GLU A 392 -197.68 -19.88 135.16
CA GLU A 392 -198.67 -18.88 134.77
C GLU A 392 -200.06 -19.52 134.52
N GLU A 393 -200.12 -20.66 133.81
CA GLU A 393 -201.37 -21.43 133.60
C GLU A 393 -201.97 -22.04 134.89
N ARG A 394 -201.17 -22.16 135.96
CA ARG A 394 -201.66 -22.57 137.29
C ARG A 394 -202.13 -21.39 138.13
N ALA A 395 -201.49 -20.23 138.00
CA ALA A 395 -201.96 -19.00 138.63
C ALA A 395 -203.32 -18.54 138.05
N GLY A 396 -203.52 -18.64 136.72
CA GLY A 396 -204.78 -18.27 136.08
C GLY A 396 -206.01 -19.05 136.58
N ARG A 397 -205.83 -20.33 136.96
CA ARG A 397 -206.93 -21.16 137.50
C ARG A 397 -207.28 -20.90 138.96
N ALA A 398 -206.55 -20.03 139.65
CA ALA A 398 -206.78 -19.69 141.06
C ALA A 398 -207.48 -18.32 141.25
N GLY A 399 -207.76 -17.59 140.17
CA GLY A 399 -208.23 -16.20 140.23
C GLY A 399 -209.73 -15.95 140.03
N SER A 400 -210.51 -16.95 139.59
CA SER A 400 -211.90 -16.73 139.14
C SER A 400 -213.01 -17.40 139.97
N ASP A 401 -212.66 -18.19 141.00
CA ASP A 401 -213.63 -18.79 141.94
C ASP A 401 -213.31 -18.35 143.39
N ARG A 402 -213.65 -17.09 143.71
CA ARG A 402 -213.87 -16.47 145.05
C ARG A 402 -213.85 -14.93 144.90
N ASP A 403 -214.73 -14.16 145.52
CA ASP A 403 -216.03 -14.47 146.13
C ASP A 403 -216.80 -13.14 146.30
N THR A 404 -218.11 -13.20 146.60
CA THR A 404 -218.94 -12.01 146.83
C THR A 404 -219.17 -11.72 148.31
N GLY A 405 -218.69 -10.55 148.79
CA GLY A 405 -219.15 -9.87 150.02
C GLY A 405 -218.24 -9.99 151.26
N PRO A 406 -218.54 -9.28 152.37
CA PRO A 406 -219.52 -8.19 152.57
C PRO A 406 -218.88 -6.86 153.08
N ALA A 407 -219.69 -5.83 153.33
CA ALA A 407 -219.26 -4.45 153.65
C ALA A 407 -219.08 -4.13 155.15
N SER A 408 -218.34 -3.06 155.49
CA SER A 408 -218.89 -1.81 156.09
C SER A 408 -217.87 -0.95 156.89
N THR A 409 -217.73 0.35 156.51
CA THR A 409 -217.58 1.57 157.37
C THR A 409 -216.39 1.73 158.38
N ALA A 410 -215.93 2.93 158.78
CA ALA A 410 -216.49 4.29 158.64
C ALA A 410 -215.44 5.44 158.62
N GLU A 411 -215.81 6.53 157.93
CA GLU A 411 -215.72 7.96 158.33
C GLU A 411 -214.49 8.55 159.06
N THR A 412 -213.76 9.42 158.35
CA THR A 412 -213.77 10.90 158.51
C THR A 412 -213.08 11.49 157.27
N THR A 413 -213.50 12.58 156.62
CA THR A 413 -214.41 13.70 156.96
C THR A 413 -215.18 14.13 155.71
#